data_AF-A0A927Y4D5-F1
#
_entry.id   AF-A0A927Y4D5-F1
#
_cell.length_a   1.000
_cell.length_b   1.000
_cell.length_c   1.000
_cell.angle_alpha   90.00
_cell.angle_beta   90.00
_cell.angle_gamma   90.00
#
_symmetry.space_group_name_H-M   'P 1'
#
loop_
_entity.id
_entity.type
_entity.pdbx_description
1 polymer ?
#
loop_
_entity_poly.entity_id
_entity_poly.type
_entity_poly.pdbx_seq_one_letter_code
_entity_poly.pdbx_strand_id
1 'polypeptide(L)'
;MKINRLTTVATVALAVVIMSLVGCKNEEEPAPAPETQVEESAVSDNTETDAGNDKESEETDPNELPKGQMRSFLSGLPVDEKIGNRRPVAIMLNNLKPAQPMSGVSYADVVYEYVVEGGITRLMGLFENYDGLEKIGSVRSCREYFVYTALEFDAIYCHFGQASYAVELLDKDYVDNINGLGPAGDVTYYRTTDRQAPHNVYTSKKGIDAGIDMLGYRREHYDGYKGKFKFCDLDKEVTNEDGYSAKHIEPKYKINKPWFDYNEKTGKYDRFQYDGPQIDDLTGEQLSYDNVILQYNFWVQLDDKDYLAFDCHQGGAIQYCTKGKCIPGTWKREINEDNYDMSAIRYYDMDGNEIEINNGKTFICVIQNDEVENVVVE
;
A
#
# COMPACT_ATOMS: atom_id res chain seq x y z
N MET A 1 43.18 -56.44 -20.49
CA MET A 1 44.52 -56.86 -20.05
C MET A 1 45.11 -55.74 -19.21
N LYS A 2 45.32 -56.05 -17.92
CA LYS A 2 46.28 -55.47 -16.97
C LYS A 2 46.15 -53.97 -16.58
N ILE A 3 45.89 -53.63 -15.30
CA ILE A 3 46.77 -53.77 -14.11
C ILE A 3 47.95 -52.79 -14.27
N ASN A 4 48.29 -51.88 -13.34
CA ASN A 4 47.86 -51.60 -11.98
C ASN A 4 48.81 -50.50 -11.45
N ARG A 5 48.37 -49.75 -10.41
CA ARG A 5 49.12 -49.50 -9.15
C ARG A 5 50.40 -48.63 -9.23
N LEU A 6 50.89 -47.97 -8.19
CA LEU A 6 50.58 -47.95 -6.76
C LEU A 6 51.25 -46.70 -6.12
N THR A 7 50.60 -46.15 -5.09
CA THR A 7 51.09 -45.70 -3.76
C THR A 7 52.42 -44.97 -3.58
N THR A 8 52.43 -44.03 -2.60
CA THR A 8 52.92 -44.20 -1.19
C THR A 8 52.63 -42.87 -0.45
N VAL A 9 51.67 -42.77 0.48
CA VAL A 9 51.66 -43.08 1.93
C VAL A 9 52.72 -42.32 2.76
N ALA A 10 52.27 -41.49 3.71
CA ALA A 10 52.93 -41.34 5.02
C ALA A 10 51.94 -40.80 6.06
N THR A 11 51.75 -41.62 7.09
CA THR A 11 50.88 -41.52 8.27
C THR A 11 51.62 -40.84 9.42
N VAL A 12 50.93 -40.08 10.28
CA VAL A 12 51.25 -40.00 11.73
C VAL A 12 49.94 -39.86 12.53
N ALA A 13 49.80 -40.70 13.54
CA ALA A 13 48.69 -40.82 14.48
C ALA A 13 48.85 -39.86 15.69
N LEU A 14 47.81 -39.67 16.51
CA LEU A 14 47.69 -40.27 17.85
C LEU A 14 46.63 -39.58 18.76
N ALA A 15 45.91 -40.45 19.50
CA ALA A 15 45.31 -40.33 20.84
C ALA A 15 44.04 -39.49 21.13
N VAL A 16 43.05 -40.23 21.63
CA VAL A 16 41.90 -39.84 22.46
C VAL A 16 42.32 -39.84 23.94
N VAL A 17 41.89 -38.84 24.72
CA VAL A 17 41.66 -38.97 26.17
C VAL A 17 40.45 -38.10 26.56
N ILE A 18 39.48 -38.70 27.25
CA ILE A 18 38.39 -38.05 28.00
C ILE A 18 38.84 -37.97 29.47
N MET A 19 38.71 -36.81 30.12
CA MET A 19 38.39 -36.72 31.55
C MET A 19 37.94 -35.30 31.95
N SER A 20 36.84 -35.29 32.69
CA SER A 20 36.20 -34.21 33.45
C SER A 20 37.01 -33.73 34.66
N LEU A 21 36.92 -32.43 35.01
CA LEU A 21 36.57 -31.86 36.34
C LEU A 21 37.01 -30.38 36.47
N VAL A 22 36.00 -29.51 36.69
CA VAL A 22 35.85 -28.40 37.67
C VAL A 22 37.00 -27.39 37.91
N GLY A 23 36.66 -26.10 37.82
CA GLY A 23 37.41 -24.99 38.43
C GLY A 23 36.82 -23.60 38.15
N CYS A 24 36.17 -23.00 39.15
CA CYS A 24 35.32 -21.80 39.15
C CYS A 24 35.97 -20.46 38.75
N LYS A 25 35.18 -19.54 38.17
CA LYS A 25 35.19 -18.11 38.58
C LYS A 25 33.92 -17.34 38.18
N ASN A 26 33.17 -16.98 39.23
CA ASN A 26 32.30 -15.84 39.52
C ASN A 26 31.46 -15.16 38.42
N GLU A 27 30.15 -15.36 38.50
CA GLU A 27 29.08 -14.39 38.22
C GLU A 27 28.36 -14.06 39.54
N GLU A 28 28.04 -12.78 39.75
CA GLU A 28 27.25 -12.27 40.88
C GLU A 28 25.79 -12.06 40.44
N GLU A 29 24.87 -12.61 41.23
CA GLU A 29 23.40 -12.49 41.13
C GLU A 29 22.89 -11.79 42.40
N PRO A 30 21.89 -10.88 42.35
CA PRO A 30 21.30 -10.28 43.54
C PRO A 30 20.14 -11.10 44.14
N ALA A 31 20.06 -11.02 45.47
CA ALA A 31 19.27 -11.81 46.41
C ALA A 31 17.76 -11.40 46.53
N PRO A 32 16.92 -12.22 47.21
CA PRO A 32 15.45 -12.20 47.10
C PRO A 32 14.72 -11.29 48.12
N ALA A 33 13.44 -11.06 47.85
CA ALA A 33 12.49 -10.29 48.66
C ALA A 33 12.00 -11.02 49.93
N PRO A 34 11.62 -10.29 51.00
CA PRO A 34 10.99 -10.88 52.19
C PRO A 34 9.46 -10.80 52.16
N GLU A 35 8.81 -11.86 52.66
CA GLU A 35 7.41 -11.94 53.06
C GLU A 35 7.14 -11.13 54.34
N THR A 36 5.92 -10.62 54.53
CA THR A 36 5.45 -10.12 55.84
C THR A 36 3.98 -10.47 56.07
N GLN A 37 3.70 -10.81 57.32
CA GLN A 37 2.52 -11.47 57.87
C GLN A 37 1.29 -10.55 58.06
N VAL A 38 0.17 -11.24 58.28
CA VAL A 38 -1.19 -10.78 58.61
C VAL A 38 -1.29 -10.28 60.05
N GLU A 39 -2.04 -9.20 60.28
CA GLU A 39 -2.79 -8.96 61.52
C GLU A 39 -4.17 -8.35 61.20
N GLU A 40 -5.16 -8.74 61.99
CA GLU A 40 -6.61 -8.59 61.81
C GLU A 40 -7.17 -7.48 62.72
N SER A 41 -8.33 -6.92 62.34
CA SER A 41 -9.44 -6.40 63.20
C SER A 41 -9.86 -4.95 62.94
N ALA A 42 -11.07 -4.75 62.40
CA ALA A 42 -12.26 -4.31 63.14
C ALA A 42 -13.29 -3.63 62.21
N VAL A 43 -14.51 -4.16 62.26
CA VAL A 43 -15.71 -3.70 61.55
C VAL A 43 -16.28 -2.44 62.24
N SER A 44 -16.73 -1.45 61.45
CA SER A 44 -17.88 -0.63 61.85
C SER A 44 -18.76 -0.29 60.65
N ASP A 45 -20.01 -0.71 60.79
CA ASP A 45 -21.17 -0.45 59.96
C ASP A 45 -21.41 1.06 59.75
N ASN A 46 -21.78 1.45 58.52
CA ASN A 46 -22.65 2.59 58.28
C ASN A 46 -23.26 2.46 56.87
N THR A 47 -24.58 2.33 56.88
CA THR A 47 -25.52 2.31 55.77
C THR A 47 -25.80 3.73 55.26
N GLU A 48 -26.43 3.80 54.07
CA GLU A 48 -26.95 4.99 53.37
C GLU A 48 -25.91 5.78 52.55
N THR A 49 -26.05 6.05 51.25
CA THR A 49 -27.22 6.11 50.35
C THR A 49 -26.78 5.87 48.91
N ASP A 50 -27.59 5.10 48.20
CA ASP A 50 -27.66 4.99 46.76
C ASP A 50 -27.99 6.36 46.12
N ALA A 51 -27.05 6.88 45.33
CA ALA A 51 -27.30 7.96 44.40
C ALA A 51 -26.72 7.49 43.06
N GLY A 52 -27.57 6.81 42.29
CA GLY A 52 -27.36 6.51 40.89
C GLY A 52 -26.87 7.75 40.16
N ASN A 53 -25.59 7.74 39.83
CA ASN A 53 -25.03 8.63 38.83
C ASN A 53 -25.04 7.85 37.53
N ASP A 54 -26.23 7.70 36.95
CA ASP A 54 -26.40 7.44 35.54
C ASP A 54 -25.81 8.66 34.81
N LYS A 55 -24.48 8.67 34.69
CA LYS A 55 -23.83 9.40 33.61
C LYS A 55 -24.20 8.64 32.36
N GLU A 56 -25.33 9.04 31.79
CA GLU A 56 -25.61 8.92 30.37
C GLU A 56 -24.32 9.36 29.66
N SER A 57 -23.58 8.38 29.15
CA SER A 57 -22.43 8.65 28.30
C SER A 57 -22.99 9.39 27.10
N GLU A 58 -22.71 10.68 26.98
CA GLU A 58 -22.85 11.37 25.70
C GLU A 58 -22.03 10.53 24.70
N GLU A 59 -22.71 9.74 23.86
CA GLU A 59 -22.10 9.08 22.71
C GLU A 59 -21.65 10.21 21.78
N THR A 60 -20.41 10.65 21.96
CA THR A 60 -19.73 11.53 21.02
C THR A 60 -19.61 10.78 19.70
N ASP A 61 -20.06 11.40 18.60
CA ASP A 61 -19.92 10.83 17.26
C ASP A 61 -18.42 10.50 17.04
N PRO A 62 -18.06 9.23 16.79
CA PRO A 62 -16.67 8.84 16.63
C PRO A 62 -15.99 9.50 15.43
N ASN A 63 -16.77 10.08 14.50
CA ASN A 63 -16.27 10.84 13.37
C ASN A 63 -16.28 12.37 13.61
N GLU A 64 -16.64 12.85 14.81
CA GLU A 64 -16.53 14.28 15.13
C GLU A 64 -15.05 14.68 15.20
N LEU A 65 -14.65 15.60 14.32
CA LEU A 65 -13.27 16.06 14.21
C LEU A 65 -13.09 17.46 14.79
N PRO A 66 -11.89 17.79 15.31
CA PRO A 66 -11.53 19.15 15.65
C PRO A 66 -11.77 20.12 14.49
N LYS A 67 -12.17 21.35 14.82
CA LYS A 67 -12.39 22.40 13.82
C LYS A 67 -11.18 22.57 12.90
N GLY A 68 -11.42 22.58 11.59
CA GLY A 68 -10.38 22.71 10.56
C GLY A 68 -9.77 21.38 10.11
N GLN A 69 -10.27 20.25 10.63
CA GLN A 69 -9.95 18.92 10.15
C GLN A 69 -11.13 18.28 9.42
N MET A 70 -10.81 17.38 8.51
CA MET A 70 -11.75 16.51 7.81
C MET A 70 -11.17 15.11 7.69
N ARG A 71 -12.00 14.14 7.28
CA ARG A 71 -11.50 12.81 6.92
C ARG A 71 -10.87 12.85 5.53
N SER A 72 -9.68 12.27 5.41
CA SER A 72 -8.99 12.03 4.14
C SER A 72 -9.85 11.18 3.22
N PHE A 73 -9.95 11.55 1.94
CA PHE A 73 -10.66 10.73 0.95
C PHE A 73 -9.87 9.49 0.53
N LEU A 74 -8.56 9.47 0.77
CA LEU A 74 -7.67 8.37 0.42
C LEU A 74 -7.39 7.40 1.56
N SER A 75 -7.37 7.87 2.81
CA SER A 75 -7.00 7.06 3.98
C SER A 75 -8.07 6.98 5.07
N GLY A 76 -9.10 7.84 5.05
CA GLY A 76 -10.11 7.92 6.10
C GLY A 76 -9.62 8.54 7.41
N LEU A 77 -8.31 8.79 7.55
CA LEU A 77 -7.71 9.41 8.73
C LEU A 77 -8.00 10.93 8.79
N PRO A 78 -8.02 11.53 9.99
CA PRO A 78 -8.13 12.97 10.14
C PRO A 78 -6.93 13.71 9.50
N VAL A 79 -7.23 14.71 8.69
CA VAL A 79 -6.25 15.60 8.04
C VAL A 79 -6.75 17.05 8.11
N ASP A 80 -5.83 18.01 7.95
CA ASP A 80 -6.24 19.41 7.76
C ASP A 80 -7.17 19.53 6.54
N GLU A 81 -8.21 20.36 6.63
CA GLU A 81 -9.16 20.59 5.54
C GLU A 81 -8.48 21.00 4.23
N LYS A 82 -7.35 21.72 4.31
CA LYS A 82 -6.56 22.15 3.14
C LYS A 82 -5.84 21.00 2.43
N ILE A 83 -5.60 19.90 3.14
CA ILE A 83 -5.01 18.67 2.60
C ILE A 83 -6.14 17.81 2.02
N GLY A 84 -7.18 17.54 2.81
CA GLY A 84 -8.29 16.67 2.37
C GLY A 84 -9.12 17.25 1.21
N ASN A 85 -9.22 18.58 1.07
CA ASN A 85 -9.87 19.19 -0.08
C ASN A 85 -8.94 19.36 -1.30
N ARG A 86 -7.62 19.14 -1.14
CA ARG A 86 -6.69 19.22 -2.26
C ARG A 86 -6.85 17.99 -3.15
N ARG A 87 -6.83 18.18 -4.46
CA ARG A 87 -6.75 17.05 -5.38
C ARG A 87 -5.46 16.27 -5.14
N PRO A 88 -5.53 14.94 -5.01
CA PRO A 88 -4.33 14.14 -4.89
C PRO A 88 -3.57 14.15 -6.21
N VAL A 89 -2.29 13.81 -6.14
CA VAL A 89 -1.45 13.58 -7.32
C VAL A 89 -1.26 12.09 -7.51
N ALA A 90 -1.55 11.58 -8.70
CA ALA A 90 -1.38 10.18 -9.06
C ALA A 90 -0.10 10.04 -9.88
N ILE A 91 0.94 9.43 -9.31
CA ILE A 91 2.29 9.42 -9.89
C ILE A 91 2.63 8.00 -10.34
N MET A 92 3.00 7.86 -11.62
CA MET A 92 3.49 6.60 -12.18
C MET A 92 4.92 6.29 -11.71
N LEU A 93 5.11 5.12 -11.11
CA LEU A 93 6.37 4.70 -10.49
C LEU A 93 6.95 3.44 -11.16
N ASN A 94 8.27 3.43 -11.25
CA ASN A 94 9.03 2.35 -11.88
C ASN A 94 9.26 1.18 -10.93
N ASN A 95 8.67 0.02 -11.21
CA ASN A 95 8.86 -1.14 -10.34
C ASN A 95 9.94 -2.15 -10.81
N LEU A 96 10.77 -1.78 -11.80
CA LEU A 96 11.87 -2.64 -12.25
C LEU A 96 13.01 -2.70 -11.22
N LYS A 97 13.69 -3.84 -11.09
CA LYS A 97 14.82 -4.02 -10.15
C LYS A 97 15.89 -2.91 -10.22
N PRO A 98 16.33 -2.41 -11.40
CA PRO A 98 17.29 -1.30 -11.49
C PRO A 98 16.78 0.05 -10.94
N ALA A 99 15.47 0.19 -10.73
CA ALA A 99 14.84 1.36 -10.13
C ALA A 99 14.58 1.19 -8.62
N GLN A 100 14.95 0.06 -8.02
CA GLN A 100 14.84 -0.17 -6.57
C GLN A 100 16.11 0.28 -5.82
N PRO A 101 16.00 0.72 -4.55
CA PRO A 101 14.75 1.11 -3.87
C PRO A 101 14.10 2.33 -4.52
N MET A 102 12.77 2.44 -4.45
CA MET A 102 12.03 3.61 -4.95
C MET A 102 12.07 4.73 -3.91
N SER A 103 12.07 5.99 -4.34
CA SER A 103 12.08 7.15 -3.44
C SER A 103 10.65 7.67 -3.26
N GLY A 104 10.22 7.88 -2.01
CA GLY A 104 8.99 8.61 -1.66
C GLY A 104 7.68 7.85 -1.83
N VAL A 105 7.70 6.57 -2.21
CA VAL A 105 6.51 5.72 -2.33
C VAL A 105 5.82 5.48 -0.99
N SER A 106 6.53 5.56 0.14
CA SER A 106 5.94 5.46 1.47
C SER A 106 5.01 6.62 1.82
N TYR A 107 5.06 7.74 1.09
CA TYR A 107 4.12 8.87 1.26
C TYR A 107 2.78 8.64 0.57
N ALA A 108 2.63 7.58 -0.23
CA ALA A 108 1.36 7.29 -0.90
C ALA A 108 0.34 6.74 0.10
N ASP A 109 -0.87 7.28 0.04
CA ASP A 109 -2.02 6.81 0.82
C ASP A 109 -2.65 5.58 0.16
N VAL A 110 -2.64 5.56 -1.18
CA VAL A 110 -3.11 4.44 -1.99
C VAL A 110 -2.05 4.11 -3.04
N VAL A 111 -1.79 2.82 -3.24
CA VAL A 111 -0.90 2.35 -4.32
C VAL A 111 -1.62 1.31 -5.16
N TYR A 112 -1.66 1.52 -6.46
CA TYR A 112 -2.09 0.52 -7.43
C TYR A 112 -0.89 -0.17 -8.07
N GLU A 113 -0.94 -1.49 -8.20
CA GLU A 113 -0.01 -2.28 -9.00
C GLU A 113 -0.75 -2.95 -10.15
N TYR A 114 -0.24 -2.75 -11.37
CA TYR A 114 -0.70 -3.49 -12.55
C TYR A 114 0.48 -4.18 -13.20
N VAL A 115 0.22 -5.33 -13.82
CA VAL A 115 1.12 -5.87 -14.85
C VAL A 115 1.05 -4.99 -16.11
N VAL A 116 2.20 -4.83 -16.75
CA VAL A 116 2.34 -4.14 -18.04
C VAL A 116 3.08 -5.08 -19.02
N GLU A 117 3.55 -4.55 -20.15
CA GLU A 117 4.16 -5.33 -21.22
C GLU A 117 5.39 -6.11 -20.75
N GLY A 118 5.51 -7.38 -21.15
CA GLY A 118 6.61 -8.26 -20.76
C GLY A 118 6.49 -8.83 -19.35
N GLY A 119 5.32 -8.74 -18.71
CA GLY A 119 5.03 -9.35 -17.40
C GLY A 119 5.67 -8.64 -16.20
N ILE A 120 6.31 -7.48 -16.43
CA ILE A 120 6.78 -6.59 -15.36
C ILE A 120 5.58 -5.85 -14.77
N THR A 121 5.71 -5.34 -13.54
CA THR A 121 4.67 -4.48 -12.96
C THR A 121 5.09 -3.02 -12.94
N ARG A 122 4.08 -2.17 -12.78
CA ARG A 122 4.23 -0.73 -12.59
C ARG A 122 3.31 -0.30 -11.47
N LEU A 123 3.78 0.64 -10.65
CA LEU A 123 2.97 1.20 -9.57
C LEU A 123 2.42 2.56 -9.96
N MET A 124 1.27 2.91 -9.41
CA MET A 124 0.77 4.28 -9.35
C MET A 124 0.46 4.62 -7.91
N GLY A 125 1.22 5.56 -7.34
CA GLY A 125 0.97 6.07 -5.98
C GLY A 125 0.06 7.29 -6.03
N LEU A 126 -0.91 7.35 -5.12
CA LEU A 126 -1.80 8.48 -4.94
C LEU A 126 -1.42 9.17 -3.63
N PHE A 127 -1.14 10.47 -3.73
CA PHE A 127 -0.64 11.27 -2.63
C PHE A 127 -1.60 12.41 -2.36
N GLU A 128 -2.32 12.37 -1.24
CA GLU A 128 -3.13 13.49 -0.77
C GLU A 128 -2.20 14.53 -0.12
N ASN A 129 -1.38 14.09 0.83
CA ASN A 129 -0.33 14.91 1.43
C ASN A 129 1.04 14.67 0.79
N TYR A 130 1.37 15.50 -0.19
CA TYR A 130 2.70 15.52 -0.83
C TYR A 130 3.56 16.73 -0.42
N ASP A 131 3.23 17.43 0.66
CA ASP A 131 3.95 18.66 1.05
C ASP A 131 5.39 18.39 1.50
N GLY A 132 5.66 17.23 2.08
CA GLY A 132 7.01 16.77 2.45
C GLY A 132 7.77 16.04 1.33
N LEU A 133 7.22 15.96 0.12
CA LEU A 133 7.77 15.10 -0.93
C LEU A 133 8.95 15.77 -1.65
N GLU A 134 10.16 15.56 -1.14
CA GLU A 134 11.39 16.15 -1.72
C GLU A 134 11.87 15.45 -2.99
N LYS A 135 11.59 14.14 -3.12
CA LYS A 135 11.98 13.31 -4.27
C LYS A 135 11.03 12.12 -4.40
N ILE A 136 10.41 11.97 -5.56
CA ILE A 136 9.53 10.83 -5.85
C ILE A 136 9.88 10.22 -7.20
N GLY A 137 9.97 8.88 -7.22
CA GLY A 137 10.22 8.11 -8.42
C GLY A 137 11.11 6.88 -8.23
N SER A 138 11.75 6.36 -9.28
CA SER A 138 11.77 6.97 -10.60
C SER A 138 10.38 6.99 -11.29
N VAL A 139 10.05 8.11 -11.94
CA VAL A 139 8.77 8.31 -12.65
C VAL A 139 8.81 7.59 -13.99
N ARG A 140 7.67 7.06 -14.40
CA ARG A 140 7.58 6.20 -15.57
C ARG A 140 6.29 6.38 -16.36
N SER A 141 6.17 5.62 -17.44
CA SER A 141 5.20 5.87 -18.51
C SER A 141 3.77 5.46 -18.16
N CYS A 142 2.82 6.16 -18.77
CA CYS A 142 1.39 5.91 -18.69
C CYS A 142 0.95 4.71 -19.54
N ARG A 143 -0.07 3.98 -19.07
CA ARG A 143 -0.96 3.12 -19.86
C ARG A 143 -2.40 3.55 -19.60
N GLU A 144 -3.30 3.26 -20.53
CA GLU A 144 -4.67 3.78 -20.54
C GLU A 144 -5.44 3.52 -19.22
N TYR A 145 -5.38 2.28 -18.70
CA TYR A 145 -6.05 1.88 -17.46
C TYR A 145 -5.57 2.63 -16.20
N PHE A 146 -4.33 3.14 -16.18
CA PHE A 146 -3.87 4.01 -15.09
C PHE A 146 -4.55 5.38 -15.13
N VAL A 147 -4.93 5.87 -16.32
CA VAL A 147 -5.66 7.13 -16.46
C VAL A 147 -7.06 6.98 -15.88
N TYR A 148 -7.81 5.93 -16.25
CA TYR A 148 -9.11 5.63 -15.63
C TYR A 148 -8.98 5.47 -14.12
N THR A 149 -7.92 4.80 -13.65
CA THR A 149 -7.68 4.66 -12.20
C THR A 149 -7.43 6.01 -11.53
N ALA A 150 -6.68 6.93 -12.13
CA ALA A 150 -6.45 8.27 -11.57
C ALA A 150 -7.73 9.12 -11.53
N LEU A 151 -8.60 8.97 -12.54
CA LEU A 151 -9.88 9.68 -12.64
C LEU A 151 -10.86 9.31 -11.52
N GLU A 152 -10.81 8.08 -10.99
CA GLU A 152 -11.63 7.65 -9.84
C GLU A 152 -11.40 8.49 -8.57
N PHE A 153 -10.30 9.24 -8.52
CA PHE A 153 -9.89 10.04 -7.36
C PHE A 153 -9.83 11.53 -7.66
N ASP A 154 -10.32 11.97 -8.83
CA ASP A 154 -10.16 13.36 -9.29
C ASP A 154 -8.68 13.83 -9.24
N ALA A 155 -7.75 12.89 -9.47
CA ALA A 155 -6.32 13.14 -9.27
C ALA A 155 -5.70 13.87 -10.46
N ILE A 156 -4.63 14.62 -10.19
CA ILE A 156 -3.74 15.16 -11.24
C ILE A 156 -2.72 14.07 -11.59
N TYR A 157 -2.72 13.63 -12.85
CA TYR A 157 -1.99 12.43 -13.27
C TYR A 157 -0.57 12.74 -13.78
N CYS A 158 0.45 12.26 -13.08
CA CYS A 158 1.86 12.53 -13.33
C CYS A 158 2.58 11.32 -13.93
N HIS A 159 3.18 11.48 -15.12
CA HIS A 159 3.86 10.38 -15.81
C HIS A 159 5.01 10.87 -16.71
N PHE A 160 5.87 9.95 -17.15
CA PHE A 160 6.96 10.26 -18.08
C PHE A 160 6.90 9.34 -19.31
N GLY A 161 6.32 9.88 -20.39
CA GLY A 161 5.96 9.12 -21.60
C GLY A 161 4.66 8.33 -21.43
N GLN A 162 4.19 7.70 -22.52
CA GLN A 162 2.90 7.03 -22.58
C GLN A 162 2.86 5.94 -23.66
N ALA A 163 1.94 4.97 -23.53
CA ALA A 163 1.54 4.11 -24.64
C ALA A 163 0.75 4.93 -25.68
N SER A 164 0.81 4.55 -26.95
CA SER A 164 0.01 5.20 -28.00
C SER A 164 -1.49 5.09 -27.73
N TYR A 165 -1.94 3.98 -27.15
CA TYR A 165 -3.35 3.75 -26.79
C TYR A 165 -3.88 4.72 -25.73
N ALA A 166 -3.01 5.30 -24.90
CA ALA A 166 -3.44 6.26 -23.87
C ALA A 166 -3.59 7.70 -24.39
N VAL A 167 -3.10 8.00 -25.60
CA VAL A 167 -3.01 9.39 -26.10
C VAL A 167 -4.39 10.04 -26.21
N GLU A 168 -5.37 9.37 -26.82
CA GLU A 168 -6.70 9.96 -27.01
C GLU A 168 -7.38 10.28 -25.66
N LEU A 169 -7.23 9.40 -24.67
CA LEU A 169 -7.77 9.60 -23.34
C LEU A 169 -7.05 10.73 -22.60
N LEU A 170 -5.73 10.80 -22.69
CA LEU A 170 -4.94 11.89 -22.07
C LEU A 170 -5.25 13.27 -22.67
N ASP A 171 -5.73 13.33 -23.91
CA ASP A 171 -6.10 14.57 -24.59
C ASP A 171 -7.55 15.02 -24.29
N LYS A 172 -8.32 14.26 -23.51
CA LYS A 172 -9.67 14.68 -23.08
C LYS A 172 -9.56 15.83 -22.08
N ASP A 173 -10.51 16.76 -22.15
CA ASP A 173 -10.57 17.98 -21.32
C ASP A 173 -10.76 17.70 -19.82
N TYR A 174 -11.29 16.53 -19.47
CA TYR A 174 -11.45 16.08 -18.09
C TYR A 174 -10.22 15.33 -17.53
N VAL A 175 -9.13 15.19 -18.29
CA VAL A 175 -7.91 14.48 -17.88
C VAL A 175 -6.76 15.47 -17.66
N ASP A 176 -6.66 15.97 -16.43
CA ASP A 176 -5.51 16.79 -16.02
C ASP A 176 -4.28 15.90 -15.80
N ASN A 177 -3.34 15.94 -16.76
CA ASN A 177 -2.11 15.18 -16.69
C ASN A 177 -0.85 16.04 -16.89
N ILE A 178 0.25 15.62 -16.28
CA ILE A 178 1.56 16.22 -16.44
C ILE A 178 2.48 15.15 -17.04
N ASN A 179 2.69 15.23 -18.35
CA ASN A 179 3.63 14.37 -19.05
C ASN A 179 5.03 14.99 -19.05
N GLY A 180 6.02 14.24 -18.58
CA GLY A 180 7.42 14.67 -18.61
C GLY A 180 8.04 14.84 -19.99
N LEU A 181 7.35 14.40 -21.06
CA LEU A 181 7.70 14.71 -22.45
C LEU A 181 6.85 15.86 -23.05
N GLY A 182 5.93 16.42 -22.26
CA GLY A 182 5.02 17.49 -22.66
C GLY A 182 5.49 18.89 -22.22
N PRO A 183 4.63 19.91 -22.37
CA PRO A 183 4.99 21.31 -22.19
C PRO A 183 5.53 21.68 -20.80
N ALA A 184 5.01 21.04 -19.74
CA ALA A 184 5.45 21.26 -18.36
C ALA A 184 6.55 20.29 -17.91
N GLY A 185 7.05 19.42 -18.80
CA GLY A 185 7.97 18.34 -18.42
C GLY A 185 9.26 18.83 -17.75
N ASP A 186 9.85 19.91 -18.27
CA ASP A 186 11.12 20.46 -17.78
C ASP A 186 11.01 21.17 -16.42
N VAL A 187 9.82 21.69 -16.08
CA VAL A 187 9.58 22.32 -14.77
C VAL A 187 9.16 21.30 -13.72
N THR A 188 8.55 20.20 -14.15
CA THR A 188 8.04 19.16 -13.25
C THR A 188 9.05 18.09 -12.93
N TYR A 189 9.80 17.61 -13.93
CA TYR A 189 10.66 16.44 -13.78
C TYR A 189 12.13 16.82 -13.93
N TYR A 190 12.98 16.05 -13.27
CA TYR A 190 14.42 16.15 -13.39
C TYR A 190 15.05 14.76 -13.48
N ARG A 191 16.28 14.70 -13.98
CA ARG A 191 17.06 13.46 -14.01
C ARG A 191 18.14 13.47 -12.94
N THR A 192 18.32 12.34 -12.28
CA THR A 192 19.43 12.11 -11.36
C THR A 192 20.57 11.37 -12.06
N THR A 193 21.76 11.38 -11.44
CA THR A 193 22.98 10.77 -11.97
C THR A 193 23.34 9.43 -11.31
N ASP A 194 22.67 9.08 -10.20
CA ASP A 194 22.87 7.85 -9.43
C ASP A 194 22.32 6.60 -10.15
N ARG A 195 21.49 6.79 -11.18
CA ARG A 195 20.90 5.70 -11.98
C ARG A 195 20.99 5.99 -13.47
N GLN A 196 21.03 4.93 -14.26
CA GLN A 196 21.01 5.03 -15.72
C GLN A 196 19.60 5.26 -16.23
N ALA A 197 19.49 6.01 -17.34
CA ALA A 197 18.23 6.10 -18.06
C ALA A 197 17.79 4.68 -18.51
N PRO A 198 16.48 4.36 -18.45
CA PRO A 198 15.37 5.25 -18.14
C PRO A 198 14.89 5.15 -16.67
N HIS A 199 15.76 4.80 -15.72
CA HIS A 199 15.43 4.59 -14.30
C HIS A 199 15.79 5.79 -13.40
N ASN A 200 16.00 6.97 -14.00
CA ASN A 200 16.59 8.12 -13.31
C ASN A 200 15.76 9.41 -13.38
N VAL A 201 14.50 9.34 -13.79
CA VAL A 201 13.58 10.49 -13.80
C VAL A 201 12.90 10.59 -12.44
N TYR A 202 12.88 11.77 -11.82
CA TYR A 202 12.20 12.01 -10.56
C TYR A 202 11.40 13.33 -10.64
N THR A 203 10.50 13.52 -9.69
CA THR A 203 9.87 14.83 -9.41
C THR A 203 9.87 15.09 -7.90
N SER A 204 9.27 16.18 -7.48
CA SER A 204 9.15 16.63 -6.09
C SER A 204 7.90 17.49 -5.96
N LYS A 205 7.48 17.82 -4.74
CA LYS A 205 6.41 18.79 -4.49
C LYS A 205 6.57 20.05 -5.34
N LYS A 206 7.79 20.63 -5.32
CA LYS A 206 8.09 21.86 -6.08
C LYS A 206 7.88 21.69 -7.57
N GLY A 207 8.33 20.57 -8.15
CA GLY A 207 8.16 20.30 -9.57
C GLY A 207 6.70 20.06 -9.95
N ILE A 208 5.98 19.28 -9.13
CA ILE A 208 4.55 19.01 -9.30
C ILE A 208 3.77 20.32 -9.25
N ASP A 209 3.96 21.14 -8.20
CA ASP A 209 3.28 22.42 -8.07
C ASP A 209 3.59 23.37 -9.24
N ALA A 210 4.83 23.43 -9.71
CA ALA A 210 5.21 24.23 -10.88
C ALA A 210 4.52 23.74 -12.17
N GLY A 211 4.36 22.43 -12.34
CA GLY A 211 3.64 21.85 -13.48
C GLY A 211 2.15 22.17 -13.44
N ILE A 212 1.53 22.01 -12.27
CA ILE A 212 0.13 22.37 -12.02
C ILE A 212 -0.11 23.84 -12.34
N ASP A 213 0.75 24.74 -11.85
CA ASP A 213 0.62 26.18 -12.10
C ASP A 213 0.82 26.54 -13.58
N MET A 214 1.79 25.93 -14.24
CA MET A 214 2.07 26.18 -15.65
C MET A 214 0.93 25.74 -16.58
N LEU A 215 0.26 24.64 -16.24
CA LEU A 215 -0.86 24.09 -17.01
C LEU A 215 -2.21 24.68 -16.59
N GLY A 216 -2.27 25.41 -15.46
CA GLY A 216 -3.48 26.05 -14.97
C GLY A 216 -4.50 25.07 -14.39
N TYR A 217 -4.05 23.92 -13.88
CA TYR A 217 -4.96 22.91 -13.33
C TYR A 217 -5.56 23.35 -11.99
N ARG A 218 -6.82 22.96 -11.78
CA ARG A 218 -7.50 23.10 -10.49
C ARG A 218 -6.75 22.33 -9.40
N ARG A 219 -6.62 22.92 -8.21
CA ARG A 219 -5.88 22.34 -7.06
C ARG A 219 -6.75 21.66 -6.01
N GLU A 220 -8.02 22.03 -5.93
CA GLU A 220 -8.97 21.48 -4.95
C GLU A 220 -9.99 20.60 -5.63
N HIS A 221 -10.57 19.63 -4.94
CA HIS A 221 -11.63 18.76 -5.47
C HIS A 221 -12.82 19.56 -6.02
N TYR A 222 -13.60 18.95 -6.91
CA TYR A 222 -14.82 19.58 -7.41
C TYR A 222 -15.89 19.57 -6.31
N ASP A 223 -16.83 20.52 -6.38
CA ASP A 223 -17.89 20.63 -5.39
C ASP A 223 -18.71 19.33 -5.30
N GLY A 224 -18.87 18.81 -4.09
CA GLY A 224 -19.60 17.57 -3.85
C GLY A 224 -18.83 16.29 -4.18
N TYR A 225 -17.51 16.38 -4.38
CA TYR A 225 -16.65 15.20 -4.52
C TYR A 225 -16.88 14.19 -3.39
N LYS A 226 -16.99 12.92 -3.79
CA LYS A 226 -17.11 11.78 -2.88
C LYS A 226 -15.91 10.88 -3.12
N GLY A 227 -15.16 10.61 -2.06
CA GLY A 227 -14.05 9.66 -2.11
C GLY A 227 -14.51 8.27 -2.54
N LYS A 228 -13.57 7.50 -3.09
CA LYS A 228 -13.78 6.14 -3.61
C LYS A 228 -14.15 5.10 -2.54
N PHE A 229 -13.56 5.22 -1.35
CA PHE A 229 -13.71 4.21 -0.32
C PHE A 229 -14.78 4.59 0.70
N LYS A 230 -15.47 3.56 1.22
CA LYS A 230 -16.26 3.65 2.44
C LYS A 230 -15.38 3.21 3.61
N PHE A 231 -14.89 4.15 4.40
CA PHE A 231 -14.10 3.84 5.59
C PHE A 231 -15.00 3.57 6.80
N CYS A 232 -14.61 2.63 7.65
CA CYS A 232 -15.26 2.47 8.96
C CYS A 232 -15.05 3.72 9.83
N ASP A 233 -15.86 3.83 10.89
CA ASP A 233 -15.72 4.86 11.91
C ASP A 233 -14.32 4.80 12.56
N LEU A 234 -13.83 5.94 13.08
CA LEU A 234 -12.46 6.05 13.60
C LEU A 234 -12.19 5.20 14.86
N ASP A 235 -13.24 4.87 15.61
CA ASP A 235 -13.20 4.01 16.80
C ASP A 235 -13.48 2.53 16.49
N LYS A 236 -13.79 2.21 15.22
CA LYS A 236 -14.05 0.85 14.76
C LYS A 236 -12.87 0.29 13.99
N GLU A 237 -12.82 -1.04 13.99
CA GLU A 237 -11.89 -1.81 13.19
C GLU A 237 -12.66 -2.89 12.43
N VAL A 238 -12.44 -2.97 11.12
CA VAL A 238 -12.92 -4.06 10.28
C VAL A 238 -11.95 -5.22 10.40
N THR A 239 -12.39 -6.33 10.99
CA THR A 239 -11.54 -7.49 11.27
C THR A 239 -11.70 -8.63 10.28
N ASN A 240 -12.75 -8.59 9.43
CA ASN A 240 -13.10 -9.69 8.52
C ASN A 240 -13.16 -11.04 9.26
N GLU A 241 -13.77 -11.08 10.45
CA GLU A 241 -13.76 -12.25 11.35
C GLU A 241 -14.23 -13.56 10.69
N ASP A 242 -15.29 -13.48 9.89
CA ASP A 242 -15.85 -14.61 9.12
C ASP A 242 -15.05 -14.95 7.85
N GLY A 243 -14.03 -14.15 7.54
CA GLY A 243 -13.13 -14.34 6.41
C GLY A 243 -12.10 -15.46 6.63
N TYR A 244 -11.48 -15.86 5.52
CA TYR A 244 -10.38 -16.82 5.53
C TYR A 244 -9.07 -16.14 5.94
N SER A 245 -8.09 -16.96 6.34
CA SER A 245 -6.77 -16.46 6.76
C SER A 245 -6.05 -15.78 5.58
N ALA A 246 -5.41 -14.67 5.88
CA ALA A 246 -4.64 -13.87 4.93
C ALA A 246 -3.46 -13.25 5.66
N LYS A 247 -2.69 -14.08 6.37
CA LYS A 247 -1.41 -13.70 6.96
C LYS A 247 -0.30 -13.64 5.92
N HIS A 248 -0.47 -14.31 4.79
CA HIS A 248 0.45 -14.27 3.66
C HIS A 248 -0.34 -14.10 2.36
N ILE A 249 0.05 -13.13 1.53
CA ILE A 249 -0.63 -12.81 0.26
C ILE A 249 0.41 -12.74 -0.86
N GLU A 250 0.24 -13.53 -1.92
CA GLU A 250 1.03 -13.42 -3.14
C GLU A 250 0.12 -13.22 -4.37
N PRO A 251 0.14 -12.02 -5.00
CA PRO A 251 -0.54 -11.76 -6.28
C PRO A 251 -0.02 -12.58 -7.46
N LYS A 252 1.13 -13.26 -7.30
CA LYS A 252 1.84 -14.06 -8.33
C LYS A 252 2.26 -13.33 -9.61
N TYR A 253 2.51 -12.02 -9.56
CA TYR A 253 3.16 -11.33 -10.68
C TYR A 253 4.52 -11.98 -11.03
N LYS A 254 4.78 -12.15 -12.33
CA LYS A 254 5.84 -13.03 -12.85
C LYS A 254 7.27 -12.57 -12.52
N ILE A 255 7.52 -11.27 -12.56
CA ILE A 255 8.88 -10.72 -12.52
C ILE A 255 9.30 -10.26 -11.12
N ASN A 256 8.56 -9.33 -10.52
CA ASN A 256 8.90 -8.78 -9.21
C ASN A 256 8.48 -9.69 -8.06
N LYS A 257 7.54 -10.62 -8.29
CA LYS A 257 7.05 -11.61 -7.33
C LYS A 257 6.80 -10.98 -5.95
N PRO A 258 5.91 -9.98 -5.85
CA PRO A 258 5.67 -9.33 -4.58
C PRO A 258 4.85 -10.25 -3.68
N TRP A 259 5.00 -10.04 -2.38
CA TRP A 259 4.12 -10.63 -1.38
C TRP A 259 3.92 -9.67 -0.21
N PHE A 260 2.93 -9.99 0.60
CA PHE A 260 2.59 -9.26 1.81
C PHE A 260 2.52 -10.24 2.97
N ASP A 261 3.21 -9.91 4.06
CA ASP A 261 3.11 -10.66 5.32
C ASP A 261 2.40 -9.80 6.37
N TYR A 262 1.38 -10.36 7.00
CA TYR A 262 0.68 -9.69 8.09
C TYR A 262 1.54 -9.69 9.35
N ASN A 263 1.81 -8.50 9.85
CA ASN A 263 2.57 -8.26 11.06
C ASN A 263 1.59 -8.02 12.22
N GLU A 264 1.39 -9.05 13.04
CA GLU A 264 0.48 -9.00 14.20
C GLU A 264 0.84 -7.91 15.23
N LYS A 265 2.11 -7.46 15.27
CA LYS A 265 2.55 -6.42 16.20
C LYS A 265 2.12 -5.02 15.75
N THR A 266 2.16 -4.78 14.44
CA THR A 266 1.79 -3.47 13.86
C THR A 266 0.34 -3.44 13.38
N GLY A 267 -0.28 -4.61 13.19
CA GLY A 267 -1.62 -4.75 12.61
C GLY A 267 -1.66 -4.42 11.11
N LYS A 268 -0.52 -4.50 10.41
CA LYS A 268 -0.36 -4.11 9.00
C LYS A 268 0.27 -5.21 8.16
N TYR A 269 0.17 -5.08 6.85
CA TYR A 269 0.83 -5.91 5.86
C TYR A 269 2.16 -5.31 5.44
N ASP A 270 3.27 -5.94 5.80
CA ASP A 270 4.61 -5.57 5.35
C ASP A 270 4.81 -6.08 3.92
N ARG A 271 5.22 -5.20 2.99
CA ARG A 271 5.36 -5.53 1.56
C ARG A 271 6.79 -5.93 1.20
N PHE A 272 6.90 -6.95 0.37
CA PHE A 272 8.15 -7.49 -0.13
C PHE A 272 8.10 -7.63 -1.65
N GLN A 273 9.27 -7.65 -2.29
CA GLN A 273 9.44 -8.00 -3.70
C GLN A 273 10.91 -8.25 -4.04
N TYR A 274 11.16 -8.97 -5.13
CA TYR A 274 12.52 -9.32 -5.56
C TYR A 274 13.37 -9.92 -4.43
N ASP A 275 12.80 -10.91 -3.74
CA ASP A 275 13.40 -11.71 -2.68
C ASP A 275 13.74 -10.94 -1.39
N GLY A 276 13.10 -9.78 -1.13
CA GLY A 276 13.30 -9.07 0.13
C GLY A 276 12.31 -7.93 0.41
N PRO A 277 12.47 -7.25 1.56
CA PRO A 277 11.66 -6.10 1.94
C PRO A 277 11.67 -5.03 0.85
N GLN A 278 10.50 -4.46 0.56
CA GLN A 278 10.44 -3.28 -0.27
C GLN A 278 10.67 -2.04 0.59
N ILE A 279 11.86 -1.44 0.44
CA ILE A 279 12.28 -0.28 1.22
C ILE A 279 12.08 1.00 0.40
N ASP A 280 11.60 2.05 1.05
CA ASP A 280 11.62 3.41 0.52
C ASP A 280 13.00 4.05 0.72
N ASP A 281 13.59 4.54 -0.37
CA ASP A 281 14.92 5.15 -0.41
C ASP A 281 15.04 6.42 0.45
N LEU A 282 13.96 7.19 0.64
CA LEU A 282 13.98 8.44 1.41
C LEU A 282 13.85 8.21 2.92
N THR A 283 13.00 7.27 3.31
CA THR A 283 12.69 7.04 4.73
C THR A 283 13.52 5.91 5.33
N GLY A 284 14.02 4.99 4.49
CA GLY A 284 14.66 3.75 4.94
C GLY A 284 13.68 2.74 5.53
N GLU A 285 12.38 3.02 5.50
CA GLU A 285 11.34 2.17 6.06
C GLU A 285 10.82 1.17 5.02
N GLN A 286 10.44 -0.01 5.50
CA GLN A 286 9.71 -0.98 4.69
C GLN A 286 8.28 -0.48 4.46
N LEU A 287 7.79 -0.65 3.23
CA LEU A 287 6.40 -0.31 2.93
C LEU A 287 5.46 -1.26 3.67
N SER A 288 4.46 -0.67 4.33
CA SER A 288 3.42 -1.41 5.04
C SER A 288 2.05 -0.77 4.82
N TYR A 289 1.00 -1.61 4.82
CA TYR A 289 -0.35 -1.21 4.44
C TYR A 289 -1.39 -1.77 5.42
N ASP A 290 -2.41 -0.98 5.71
CA ASP A 290 -3.53 -1.38 6.58
C ASP A 290 -4.53 -2.27 5.81
N ASN A 291 -4.64 -2.03 4.50
CA ASN A 291 -5.53 -2.75 3.59
C ASN A 291 -4.77 -3.28 2.37
N VAL A 292 -5.07 -4.52 1.97
CA VAL A 292 -4.66 -5.10 0.68
C VAL A 292 -5.91 -5.53 -0.08
N ILE A 293 -6.09 -5.04 -1.30
CA ILE A 293 -7.20 -5.43 -2.18
C ILE A 293 -6.62 -6.13 -3.40
N LEU A 294 -7.09 -7.34 -3.68
CA LEU A 294 -6.80 -8.07 -4.90
C LEU A 294 -7.99 -7.83 -5.83
N GLN A 295 -7.81 -7.01 -6.86
CA GLN A 295 -8.87 -6.62 -7.78
C GLN A 295 -8.70 -7.34 -9.12
N TYR A 296 -9.70 -8.14 -9.50
CA TYR A 296 -9.63 -8.94 -10.72
C TYR A 296 -10.37 -8.23 -11.85
N ASN A 297 -9.66 -7.97 -12.93
CA ASN A 297 -10.18 -7.24 -14.08
C ASN A 297 -10.09 -8.13 -15.33
N PHE A 298 -11.14 -8.08 -16.17
CA PHE A 298 -11.03 -8.62 -17.52
C PHE A 298 -9.90 -7.92 -18.26
N TRP A 299 -9.19 -8.66 -19.11
CA TRP A 299 -8.04 -8.12 -19.80
C TRP A 299 -7.90 -8.73 -21.20
N VAL A 300 -7.19 -8.02 -22.07
CA VAL A 300 -6.79 -8.52 -23.39
C VAL A 300 -5.39 -8.03 -23.74
N GLN A 301 -4.70 -8.81 -24.56
CA GLN A 301 -3.51 -8.33 -25.28
C GLN A 301 -3.97 -7.60 -26.56
N LEU A 302 -3.59 -6.33 -26.68
CA LEU A 302 -3.98 -5.44 -27.78
C LEU A 302 -3.22 -5.71 -29.07
N ASP A 303 -1.93 -6.05 -28.98
CA ASP A 303 -1.07 -6.25 -30.15
C ASP A 303 0.11 -7.20 -29.90
N ASP A 304 0.93 -7.43 -30.95
CA ASP A 304 2.11 -8.29 -30.92
C ASP A 304 3.28 -7.75 -30.08
N LYS A 305 3.20 -6.51 -29.60
CA LYS A 305 4.17 -5.89 -28.69
C LYS A 305 3.78 -6.07 -27.22
N ASP A 306 2.77 -6.90 -26.95
CA ASP A 306 2.32 -7.28 -25.61
C ASP A 306 1.69 -6.10 -24.84
N TYR A 307 1.16 -5.08 -25.54
CA TYR A 307 0.35 -4.06 -24.89
C TYR A 307 -0.91 -4.70 -24.30
N LEU A 308 -1.19 -4.41 -23.04
CA LEU A 308 -2.34 -4.94 -22.31
C LEU A 308 -3.43 -3.87 -22.21
N ALA A 309 -4.69 -4.30 -22.28
CA ALA A 309 -5.83 -3.53 -21.84
C ALA A 309 -6.49 -4.25 -20.66
N PHE A 310 -6.94 -3.47 -19.68
CA PHE A 310 -7.77 -3.92 -18.57
C PHE A 310 -9.12 -3.24 -18.67
N ASP A 311 -10.19 -4.00 -18.49
CA ASP A 311 -11.53 -3.45 -18.36
C ASP A 311 -11.64 -2.70 -17.02
N CYS A 312 -11.89 -1.41 -17.10
CA CYS A 312 -12.03 -0.54 -15.93
C CYS A 312 -13.51 -0.24 -15.59
N HIS A 313 -14.47 -0.79 -16.32
CA HIS A 313 -15.86 -0.33 -16.31
C HIS A 313 -16.87 -1.43 -15.92
N GLN A 314 -16.74 -2.64 -16.46
CA GLN A 314 -17.79 -3.66 -16.34
C GLN A 314 -17.89 -4.35 -14.97
N GLY A 315 -16.93 -4.11 -14.07
CA GLY A 315 -16.86 -4.77 -12.79
C GLY A 315 -16.07 -6.07 -12.81
N GLY A 316 -15.94 -6.68 -11.64
CA GLY A 316 -15.20 -7.93 -11.47
C GLY A 316 -15.16 -8.38 -10.02
N ALA A 317 -14.41 -9.44 -9.76
CA ALA A 317 -14.23 -9.96 -8.40
C ALA A 317 -13.18 -9.14 -7.64
N ILE A 318 -13.29 -9.15 -6.32
CA ILE A 318 -12.21 -8.71 -5.43
C ILE A 318 -11.99 -9.70 -4.30
N GLN A 319 -10.84 -9.59 -3.65
CA GLN A 319 -10.64 -10.06 -2.28
C GLN A 319 -10.14 -8.88 -1.45
N TYR A 320 -10.84 -8.55 -0.36
CA TYR A 320 -10.46 -7.48 0.56
C TYR A 320 -9.82 -8.08 1.81
N CYS A 321 -8.52 -7.83 1.99
CA CYS A 321 -7.74 -8.36 3.07
C CYS A 321 -7.30 -7.25 4.04
N THR A 322 -7.57 -7.45 5.32
CA THR A 322 -7.16 -6.57 6.42
C THR A 322 -7.02 -7.40 7.70
N LYS A 323 -6.19 -6.96 8.66
CA LYS A 323 -6.04 -7.63 9.97
C LYS A 323 -5.76 -9.15 9.91
N GLY A 324 -5.01 -9.60 8.89
CA GLY A 324 -4.66 -11.01 8.72
C GLY A 324 -5.80 -11.89 8.21
N LYS A 325 -6.90 -11.29 7.75
CA LYS A 325 -8.13 -11.95 7.30
C LYS A 325 -8.59 -11.38 5.96
N CYS A 326 -9.30 -12.18 5.18
CA CYS A 326 -9.77 -11.75 3.87
C CYS A 326 -11.17 -12.25 3.54
N ILE A 327 -11.96 -11.41 2.87
CA ILE A 327 -13.30 -11.74 2.39
C ILE A 327 -13.37 -11.59 0.86
N PRO A 328 -14.13 -12.45 0.16
CA PRO A 328 -14.42 -12.26 -1.24
C PRO A 328 -15.46 -11.17 -1.45
N GLY A 329 -15.46 -10.55 -2.62
CA GLY A 329 -16.45 -9.55 -3.00
C GLY A 329 -16.43 -9.24 -4.49
N THR A 330 -17.07 -8.14 -4.85
CA THR A 330 -17.08 -7.61 -6.22
C THR A 330 -16.73 -6.13 -6.24
N TRP A 331 -16.22 -5.66 -7.36
CA TRP A 331 -16.10 -4.24 -7.65
C TRP A 331 -17.04 -3.85 -8.78
N LYS A 332 -17.60 -2.63 -8.70
CA LYS A 332 -18.44 -2.04 -9.75
C LYS A 332 -18.09 -0.58 -9.89
N ARG A 333 -18.05 -0.08 -11.12
CA ARG A 333 -17.99 1.36 -11.36
C ARG A 333 -19.37 1.96 -11.12
N GLU A 334 -19.46 2.99 -10.28
CA GLU A 334 -20.70 3.75 -10.16
C GLU A 334 -21.09 4.32 -11.53
N ILE A 335 -22.38 4.35 -11.83
CA ILE A 335 -22.86 5.00 -13.04
C ILE A 335 -23.18 6.44 -12.68
N ASN A 336 -22.29 7.36 -13.02
CA ASN A 336 -22.62 8.78 -13.08
C ASN A 336 -23.12 9.12 -14.50
N GLU A 337 -24.26 9.78 -14.59
CA GLU A 337 -24.86 10.21 -15.88
C GLU A 337 -24.01 11.27 -16.60
N ASP A 338 -23.20 12.05 -15.86
CA ASP A 338 -22.40 13.15 -16.43
C ASP A 338 -21.12 12.65 -17.11
N ASN A 339 -20.35 11.78 -16.45
CA ASN A 339 -19.17 11.16 -17.02
C ASN A 339 -18.86 9.80 -16.35
N TYR A 340 -19.10 8.73 -17.09
CA TYR A 340 -18.88 7.37 -16.62
C TYR A 340 -17.40 7.07 -16.36
N ASP A 341 -16.47 7.60 -17.16
CA ASP A 341 -15.03 7.37 -17.01
C ASP A 341 -14.47 7.96 -15.70
N MET A 342 -15.10 9.01 -15.20
CA MET A 342 -14.71 9.68 -13.95
C MET A 342 -15.36 9.08 -12.71
N SER A 343 -16.26 8.12 -12.87
CA SER A 343 -17.00 7.55 -11.75
C SER A 343 -16.11 6.61 -10.93
N ALA A 344 -16.17 6.67 -9.61
CA ALA A 344 -15.37 5.81 -8.75
C ALA A 344 -15.80 4.33 -8.85
N ILE A 345 -14.84 3.41 -8.75
CA ILE A 345 -15.14 2.00 -8.46
C ILE A 345 -15.44 1.84 -6.96
N ARG A 346 -16.55 1.18 -6.63
CA ARG A 346 -16.95 0.76 -5.29
C ARG A 346 -16.77 -0.74 -5.08
N TYR A 347 -16.62 -1.15 -3.83
CA TYR A 347 -16.42 -2.54 -3.42
C TYR A 347 -17.61 -3.05 -2.64
N TYR A 348 -18.07 -4.25 -2.97
CA TYR A 348 -19.24 -4.89 -2.36
C TYR A 348 -18.90 -6.29 -1.88
N ASP A 349 -19.46 -6.70 -0.75
CA ASP A 349 -19.38 -8.07 -0.25
C ASP A 349 -20.24 -9.02 -1.12
N MET A 350 -20.24 -10.30 -0.75
CA MET A 350 -21.03 -11.31 -1.47
C MET A 350 -22.55 -11.19 -1.24
N ASP A 351 -22.98 -10.43 -0.24
CA ASP A 351 -24.40 -10.14 0.05
C ASP A 351 -24.88 -8.85 -0.66
N GLY A 352 -23.96 -8.12 -1.29
CA GLY A 352 -24.23 -6.90 -2.04
C GLY A 352 -24.15 -5.61 -1.21
N ASN A 353 -23.67 -5.66 0.03
CA ASN A 353 -23.42 -4.47 0.83
C ASN A 353 -22.08 -3.84 0.46
N GLU A 354 -21.99 -2.51 0.49
CA GLU A 354 -20.71 -1.83 0.28
C GLU A 354 -19.75 -2.13 1.43
N ILE A 355 -18.56 -2.63 1.08
CA ILE A 355 -17.51 -3.01 2.03
C ILE A 355 -16.99 -1.76 2.72
N GLU A 356 -17.00 -1.79 4.06
CA GLU A 356 -16.23 -0.85 4.86
C GLU A 356 -14.77 -1.30 4.93
N ILE A 357 -13.84 -0.37 4.69
CA ILE A 357 -12.40 -0.63 4.84
C ILE A 357 -11.82 0.07 6.06
N ASN A 358 -10.73 -0.48 6.59
CA ASN A 358 -10.03 0.17 7.70
C ASN A 358 -9.41 1.49 7.27
N ASN A 359 -9.36 2.43 8.20
CA ASN A 359 -8.59 3.66 8.06
C ASN A 359 -7.09 3.34 7.91
N GLY A 360 -6.41 4.05 7.00
CA GLY A 360 -4.98 3.89 6.75
C GLY A 360 -4.63 3.65 5.28
N LYS A 361 -3.43 3.11 5.05
CA LYS A 361 -2.88 2.98 3.69
C LYS A 361 -3.42 1.73 2.99
N THR A 362 -3.72 1.87 1.70
CA THR A 362 -4.32 0.80 0.90
C THR A 362 -3.44 0.43 -0.29
N PHE A 363 -3.14 -0.86 -0.45
CA PHE A 363 -2.48 -1.40 -1.63
C PHE A 363 -3.47 -2.20 -2.47
N ILE A 364 -3.55 -1.91 -3.77
CA ILE A 364 -4.49 -2.56 -4.70
C ILE A 364 -3.68 -3.26 -5.78
N CYS A 365 -3.69 -4.59 -5.77
CA CYS A 365 -3.11 -5.41 -6.82
C CYS A 365 -4.19 -5.65 -7.88
N VAL A 366 -4.04 -5.03 -9.06
CA VAL A 366 -4.94 -5.30 -10.18
C VAL A 366 -4.39 -6.47 -10.99
N ILE A 367 -5.18 -7.52 -11.06
CA ILE A 367 -4.80 -8.84 -11.52
C ILE A 367 -5.70 -9.24 -12.67
N GLN A 368 -5.12 -9.93 -13.64
CA GLN A 368 -5.83 -10.54 -14.75
C GLN A 368 -6.84 -11.55 -14.21
N ASN A 369 -8.10 -11.46 -14.64
CA ASN A 369 -9.20 -12.27 -14.07
C ASN A 369 -9.06 -13.79 -14.30
N ASP A 370 -8.19 -14.23 -15.21
CA ASP A 370 -7.83 -15.64 -15.41
C ASP A 370 -6.67 -16.12 -14.52
N GLU A 371 -6.09 -15.25 -13.69
CA GLU A 371 -5.03 -15.57 -12.74
C GLU A 371 -5.57 -15.79 -11.30
N VAL A 372 -6.89 -15.72 -11.09
CA VAL A 372 -7.53 -15.87 -9.76
C VAL A 372 -7.08 -17.13 -9.03
N GLU A 373 -6.97 -18.26 -9.73
CA GLU A 373 -6.58 -19.54 -9.12
C GLU A 373 -5.09 -19.62 -8.76
N ASN A 374 -4.26 -18.72 -9.31
CA ASN A 374 -2.82 -18.70 -9.03
C ASN A 374 -2.49 -17.88 -7.78
N VAL A 375 -3.31 -16.87 -7.46
CA VAL A 375 -3.11 -16.01 -6.29
C VAL A 375 -3.15 -16.84 -5.00
N VAL A 376 -2.20 -16.56 -4.11
CA VAL A 376 -2.11 -17.21 -2.79
C VAL A 376 -2.60 -16.23 -1.73
N VAL A 377 -3.51 -16.70 -0.87
CA VAL A 377 -3.97 -15.99 0.32
C VAL A 377 -4.14 -17.03 1.42
N GLU A 378 -3.25 -17.00 2.41
CA GLU A 378 -3.13 -18.03 3.47
C GLU A 378 -3.02 -17.44 4.86
#